data_AF-A0ABD3KQ74-F1
#
_entry.id   AF-A0ABD3KQ74-F1
#
_cell.length_a   1.000
_cell.length_b   1.000
_cell.length_c   1.000
_cell.angle_alpha   90.00
_cell.angle_beta   90.00
_cell.angle_gamma   90.00
#
_symmetry.space_group_name_H-M   'P 1'
#
loop_
_entity.id
_entity.type
_entity.pdbx_description
1 polymer ?
#
loop_
_entity_poly.entity_id
_entity_poly.type
_entity_poly.pdbx_seq_one_letter_code
_entity_poly.pdbx_strand_id
1 'polypeptide(L)'
;MADEYALDLEELRQLQGIAKRPRVVSLISSEIRNLEKLSKDAVIAHASQTPVPISTQARVPSNPALNYVTLASFSYDQDSDKVKIYLSLEGADQEKIESEFKAMSFDLKIHDVQGKNYRFTVPKLNSEIVPEKSKVMVKPTRIIVTLFKASKGNWLDLQFKEDKLKPSIDKEKDPMAGIMDLMKNMYEEGDDEMKKTIAKAWTDARSGKTADPLKGYR
;
A
#
# COMPACT_ATOMS: atom_id res chain seq x y z
N MET A 1 32.76 -4.45 3.69
CA MET A 1 31.81 -4.46 2.55
C MET A 1 31.88 -5.74 1.73
N ALA A 2 32.94 -6.03 0.94
CA ALA A 2 33.01 -7.31 0.21
C ALA A 2 33.02 -8.54 1.15
N ASP A 3 33.72 -8.42 2.29
CA ASP A 3 33.80 -9.49 3.30
C ASP A 3 32.48 -9.69 4.05
N GLU A 4 31.67 -8.65 4.24
CA GLU A 4 30.37 -8.75 4.93
C GLU A 4 29.35 -9.50 4.07
N TYR A 5 29.31 -9.23 2.75
CA TYR A 5 28.44 -9.97 1.83
C TYR A 5 28.78 -11.46 1.75
N ALA A 6 30.07 -11.81 1.90
CA ALA A 6 30.49 -13.21 1.92
C ALA A 6 30.02 -13.92 3.20
N LEU A 7 30.09 -13.25 4.35
CA LEU A 7 29.60 -13.76 5.63
C LEU A 7 28.07 -13.91 5.63
N ASP A 8 27.34 -12.92 5.11
CA ASP A 8 25.88 -12.95 4.99
C ASP A 8 25.41 -14.09 4.06
N LEU A 9 26.13 -14.32 2.96
CA LEU A 9 25.83 -15.43 2.04
C LEU A 9 26.03 -16.80 2.71
N GLU A 10 27.09 -16.94 3.50
CA GLU A 10 27.35 -18.18 4.24
C GLU A 10 26.24 -18.44 5.28
N GLU A 11 25.86 -17.43 6.05
CA GLU A 11 24.80 -17.54 7.05
C GLU A 11 23.45 -17.89 6.41
N LEU A 12 23.09 -17.25 5.29
CA LEU A 12 21.84 -17.55 4.57
C LEU A 12 21.81 -18.98 4.03
N ARG A 13 22.94 -19.53 3.57
CA ARG A 13 23.03 -20.93 3.15
C ARG A 13 22.80 -21.89 4.33
N GLN A 14 23.34 -21.57 5.49
CA GLN A 14 23.10 -22.36 6.70
C GLN A 14 21.61 -22.32 7.10
N LEU A 15 20.99 -21.15 7.09
CA LEU A 15 19.56 -20.99 7.38
C LEU A 15 18.66 -21.71 6.36
N GLN A 16 19.04 -21.73 5.09
CA GLN A 16 18.34 -22.47 4.04
C GLN A 16 18.31 -23.98 4.35
N GLY A 17 19.41 -24.54 4.87
CA GLY A 17 19.50 -25.96 5.25
C GLY A 17 18.63 -26.34 6.46
N ILE A 18 18.36 -25.38 7.36
CA ILE A 18 17.53 -25.58 8.55
C ILE A 18 16.03 -25.37 8.22
N ALA A 19 15.71 -24.55 7.23
CA ALA A 19 14.34 -24.18 6.89
C ALA A 19 13.55 -25.36 6.29
N LYS A 20 12.44 -25.75 6.94
CA LYS A 20 11.57 -26.86 6.51
C LYS A 20 10.30 -26.41 5.77
N ARG A 21 9.92 -25.14 5.89
CA ARG A 21 8.68 -24.61 5.31
C ARG A 21 8.91 -24.11 3.88
N PRO A 22 8.13 -24.54 2.87
CA PRO A 22 8.36 -24.20 1.46
C PRO A 22 8.42 -22.70 1.19
N ARG A 23 7.53 -21.92 1.81
CA ARG A 23 7.51 -20.46 1.69
C ARG A 23 8.78 -19.80 2.25
N VAL A 24 9.30 -20.34 3.34
CA VAL A 24 10.51 -19.82 4.01
C VAL A 24 11.76 -20.18 3.19
N VAL A 25 11.83 -21.43 2.71
CA VAL A 25 12.89 -21.87 1.80
C VAL A 25 12.92 -21.02 0.53
N SER A 26 11.76 -20.75 -0.07
CA SER A 26 11.66 -19.91 -1.27
C SER A 26 12.12 -18.46 -1.02
N LEU A 27 11.80 -17.90 0.16
CA LEU A 27 12.22 -16.57 0.54
C LEU A 27 13.75 -16.49 0.68
N ILE A 28 14.33 -17.38 1.50
CA ILE A 28 15.79 -17.44 1.73
C ILE A 28 16.55 -17.70 0.42
N SER A 29 16.05 -18.61 -0.42
CA SER A 29 16.66 -18.94 -1.73
C SER A 29 16.62 -17.77 -2.73
N SER A 30 15.68 -16.84 -2.56
CA SER A 30 15.58 -15.64 -3.39
C SER A 30 16.59 -14.58 -2.92
N GLU A 31 16.75 -14.44 -1.60
CA GLU A 31 17.72 -13.50 -1.02
C GLU A 31 19.17 -13.92 -1.31
N ILE A 32 19.49 -15.22 -1.21
CA ILE A 32 20.81 -15.75 -1.61
C ILE A 32 21.13 -15.36 -3.05
N ARG A 33 20.20 -15.55 -3.99
CA ARG A 33 20.40 -15.20 -5.41
C ARG A 33 20.59 -13.70 -5.62
N ASN A 34 19.91 -12.88 -4.83
CA ASN A 34 20.05 -11.43 -4.89
C ASN A 34 21.47 -11.00 -4.46
N LEU A 35 21.95 -11.53 -3.32
CA LEU A 35 23.28 -11.26 -2.81
C LEU A 35 24.40 -11.79 -3.70
N GLU A 36 24.25 -12.97 -4.30
CA GLU A 36 25.19 -13.51 -5.30
C GLU A 36 25.30 -12.61 -6.54
N LYS A 37 24.19 -12.00 -6.97
CA LYS A 37 24.20 -11.07 -8.10
C LYS A 37 24.94 -9.77 -7.73
N LEU A 38 24.67 -9.23 -6.54
CA LEU A 38 25.32 -8.01 -6.05
C LEU A 38 26.83 -8.20 -5.86
N SER A 39 27.27 -9.37 -5.36
CA SER A 39 28.70 -9.66 -5.22
C SER A 39 29.40 -9.84 -6.57
N LYS A 40 28.73 -10.42 -7.57
CA LYS A 40 29.27 -10.59 -8.92
C LYS A 40 29.37 -9.27 -9.69
N ASP A 41 28.40 -8.37 -9.52
CA ASP A 41 28.42 -7.04 -10.12
C ASP A 41 29.51 -6.13 -9.50
N ALA A 42 29.82 -6.32 -8.21
CA ALA A 42 30.92 -5.61 -7.54
C ALA A 42 32.32 -6.01 -8.05
N VAL A 43 32.51 -7.27 -8.47
CA VAL A 43 33.81 -7.75 -8.99
C VAL A 43 34.09 -7.24 -10.41
N ILE A 44 33.06 -7.03 -11.23
CA ILE A 44 33.21 -6.56 -12.62
C ILE A 44 33.59 -5.07 -12.69
N ALA A 45 33.22 -4.27 -11.68
CA ALA A 45 33.52 -2.83 -11.63
C ALA A 45 35.01 -2.50 -11.37
N HIS A 46 35.84 -3.48 -11.00
CA HIS A 46 37.25 -3.25 -10.62
C HIS A 46 38.30 -3.62 -11.68
N ALA A 47 37.91 -4.12 -12.85
CA ALA A 47 38.86 -4.62 -13.86
C ALA A 47 39.11 -3.70 -15.07
N SER A 48 38.70 -2.42 -15.06
CA SER A 48 38.94 -1.53 -16.20
C SER A 48 39.22 -0.09 -15.77
N GLN A 49 40.43 0.14 -15.28
CA GLN A 49 41.00 1.49 -15.22
C GLN A 49 42.07 1.64 -16.31
N THR A 50 41.81 2.52 -17.27
CA THR A 50 42.84 3.20 -18.06
C THR A 50 42.34 4.63 -18.32
N PRO A 51 43.18 5.68 -18.15
CA PRO A 51 42.71 7.05 -18.02
C PRO A 51 42.75 7.87 -19.34
N VAL A 52 42.07 9.04 -19.26
CA VAL A 52 42.09 10.29 -20.08
C VAL A 52 41.39 10.36 -21.47
N PRO A 53 40.93 11.55 -21.93
CA PRO A 53 40.32 12.70 -21.23
C PRO A 53 39.03 13.29 -21.87
N ILE A 54 38.23 13.94 -21.02
CA ILE A 54 37.35 15.14 -21.21
C ILE A 54 36.70 15.36 -22.59
N SER A 55 35.36 15.24 -22.63
CA SER A 55 34.52 16.21 -23.36
C SER A 55 33.17 16.38 -22.68
N THR A 56 32.80 17.64 -22.56
CA THR A 56 31.72 18.25 -21.80
C THR A 56 30.35 17.88 -22.33
N GLN A 57 29.59 17.03 -21.64
CA GLN A 57 28.12 17.05 -21.69
C GLN A 57 27.57 16.73 -20.29
N ALA A 58 26.68 17.61 -19.82
CA ALA A 58 26.01 17.54 -18.54
C ALA A 58 25.22 16.23 -18.43
N ARG A 59 25.84 15.20 -17.83
CA ARG A 59 25.15 13.99 -17.40
C ARG A 59 24.58 14.28 -16.03
N VAL A 60 23.25 14.44 -15.98
CA VAL A 60 22.43 14.22 -14.78
C VAL A 60 23.06 13.08 -13.96
N PRO A 61 23.33 13.27 -12.67
CA PRO A 61 23.89 12.21 -11.84
C PRO A 61 22.89 11.05 -11.89
N SER A 62 23.25 9.98 -12.60
CA SER A 62 22.55 8.72 -12.52
C SER A 62 22.84 8.20 -11.11
N ASN A 63 21.96 8.55 -10.18
CA ASN A 63 21.97 8.01 -8.84
C ASN A 63 22.07 6.49 -8.97
N PRO A 64 23.03 5.81 -8.30
CA PRO A 64 22.98 4.36 -8.21
C PRO A 64 21.58 4.00 -7.74
N ALA A 65 20.91 3.04 -8.37
CA ALA A 65 19.52 2.70 -8.09
C ALA A 65 19.36 2.44 -6.58
N LEU A 66 18.92 3.46 -5.84
CA LEU A 66 18.76 3.39 -4.41
C LEU A 66 17.61 2.41 -4.17
N ASN A 67 17.93 1.23 -3.65
CA ASN A 67 16.92 0.27 -3.26
C ASN A 67 16.19 0.86 -2.04
N TYR A 68 14.91 1.18 -2.19
CA TYR A 68 14.07 1.68 -1.12
C TYR A 68 13.17 0.57 -0.56
N VAL A 69 13.23 0.38 0.75
CA VAL A 69 12.32 -0.47 1.49
C VAL A 69 11.07 0.34 1.83
N THR A 70 9.89 -0.18 1.51
CA THR A 70 8.63 0.48 1.87
C THR A 70 8.39 0.40 3.38
N LEU A 71 8.16 1.54 4.02
CA LEU A 71 7.74 1.59 5.42
C LEU A 71 6.28 1.14 5.55
N ALA A 72 6.08 -0.12 5.96
CA ALA A 72 4.75 -0.72 6.09
C ALA A 72 4.04 -0.36 7.41
N SER A 73 4.79 -0.03 8.47
CA SER A 73 4.23 0.26 9.79
C SER A 73 4.26 1.76 10.07
N PHE A 74 3.09 2.37 10.12
CA PHE A 74 2.89 3.76 10.50
C PHE A 74 1.62 3.89 11.34
N SER A 75 1.54 4.96 12.12
CA SER A 75 0.30 5.39 12.77
C SER A 75 0.02 6.84 12.43
N TYR A 76 -1.23 7.29 12.53
CA TYR A 76 -1.56 8.69 12.32
C TYR A 76 -2.64 9.16 13.28
N ASP A 77 -2.57 10.44 13.65
CA ASP A 77 -3.64 11.18 14.30
C ASP A 77 -4.06 12.35 13.44
N GLN A 78 -5.19 12.95 13.77
CA GLN A 78 -5.67 14.13 13.09
C GLN A 78 -6.47 15.03 14.02
N ASP A 79 -6.36 16.32 13.74
CA ASP A 79 -7.18 17.38 14.29
C ASP A 79 -8.14 17.88 13.19
N SER A 80 -8.93 18.93 13.44
CA SER A 80 -9.81 19.52 12.41
C SER A 80 -9.04 20.02 11.18
N ASP A 81 -7.80 20.47 11.40
CA ASP A 81 -7.02 21.22 10.42
C ASP A 81 -5.73 20.50 9.97
N LYS A 82 -5.31 19.46 10.70
CA LYS A 82 -4.00 18.81 10.52
C LYS A 82 -4.11 17.29 10.60
N VAL A 83 -3.22 16.60 9.90
CA VAL A 83 -2.97 15.17 10.05
C VAL A 83 -1.51 15.00 10.42
N LYS A 84 -1.22 14.21 11.46
CA LYS A 84 0.15 13.89 11.86
C LYS A 84 0.37 12.40 11.67
N ILE A 85 1.40 12.05 10.91
CA ILE A 85 1.78 10.67 10.63
C ILE A 85 3.07 10.37 11.38
N TYR A 86 3.07 9.29 12.12
CA TYR A 86 4.20 8.79 12.90
C TYR A 86 4.80 7.57 12.20
N LEU A 87 6.08 7.68 11.87
CA LEU A 87 6.88 6.61 11.32
C LEU A 87 7.90 6.20 12.38
N SER A 88 7.76 4.98 12.90
CA SER A 88 8.71 4.42 13.87
C SER A 88 9.99 4.01 13.13
N LEU A 89 10.96 4.93 13.08
CA LEU A 89 12.26 4.72 12.46
C LEU A 89 13.33 5.41 13.32
N GLU A 90 14.27 4.62 13.81
CA GLU A 90 15.36 5.06 14.67
C GLU A 90 16.63 5.33 13.86
N GLY A 91 17.38 6.36 14.24
CA GLY A 91 18.62 6.74 13.55
C GLY A 91 18.41 7.44 12.21
N ALA A 92 17.24 8.05 12.01
CA ALA A 92 16.98 8.89 10.85
C ALA A 92 17.57 10.29 11.07
N ASP A 93 18.33 10.77 10.09
CA ASP A 93 18.87 12.13 10.06
C ASP A 93 17.99 13.04 9.21
N GLN A 94 17.74 14.26 9.69
CA GLN A 94 16.91 15.23 8.96
C GLN A 94 17.52 15.64 7.61
N GLU A 95 18.84 15.63 7.50
CA GLU A 95 19.54 15.97 6.25
C GLU A 95 19.45 14.87 5.19
N LYS A 96 19.23 13.62 5.61
CA LYS A 96 19.11 12.45 4.73
C LYS A 96 17.66 12.18 4.31
N ILE A 97 16.74 13.07 4.67
CA ILE A 97 15.32 12.95 4.39
C ILE A 97 14.92 13.92 3.28
N GLU A 98 14.30 13.36 2.25
CA GLU A 98 13.71 14.09 1.14
C GLU A 98 12.19 13.93 1.21
N SER A 99 11.46 15.04 1.25
CA SER A 99 10.00 15.04 1.32
C SER A 99 9.41 15.84 0.17
N GLU A 100 8.50 15.22 -0.59
CA GLU A 100 7.74 15.86 -1.67
C GLU A 100 6.25 15.88 -1.29
N PHE A 101 5.71 17.08 -1.10
CA PHE A 101 4.29 17.29 -0.82
C PHE A 101 3.56 17.75 -2.08
N LYS A 102 2.45 17.10 -2.43
CA LYS A 102 1.52 17.51 -3.49
C LYS A 102 0.14 17.71 -2.90
N ALA A 103 -0.77 18.35 -3.65
CA ALA A 103 -2.11 18.64 -3.17
C ALA A 103 -2.87 17.38 -2.69
N MET A 104 -2.71 16.24 -3.37
CA MET A 104 -3.42 14.99 -3.04
C MET A 104 -2.50 13.80 -2.76
N SER A 105 -1.19 14.01 -2.64
CA SER A 105 -0.24 12.92 -2.40
C SER A 105 0.98 13.43 -1.65
N PHE A 106 1.73 12.55 -0.99
CA PHE A 106 3.06 12.90 -0.52
C PHE A 106 4.01 11.71 -0.64
N ASP A 107 5.29 12.03 -0.75
CA ASP A 107 6.39 11.08 -0.81
C ASP A 107 7.45 11.47 0.20
N LEU A 108 7.92 10.51 0.98
CA LEU A 108 9.00 10.68 1.92
C LEU A 108 10.06 9.61 1.65
N LYS A 109 11.25 10.04 1.26
CA LYS A 109 12.42 9.18 1.09
C LYS A 109 13.40 9.45 2.23
N ILE A 110 13.87 8.39 2.84
CA ILE A 110 14.80 8.43 3.96
C ILE A 110 16.01 7.63 3.53
N HIS A 111 17.16 8.26 3.49
CA HIS A 111 18.40 7.65 2.99
C HIS A 111 19.29 7.21 4.14
N ASP A 112 20.03 6.12 3.92
CA ASP A 112 21.12 5.68 4.78
C ASP A 112 20.75 5.58 6.27
N VAL A 113 19.65 4.87 6.56
CA VAL A 113 19.26 4.50 7.92
C VAL A 113 19.61 3.04 8.13
N GLN A 114 20.59 2.78 8.99
CA GLN A 114 21.10 1.44 9.27
C GLN A 114 21.53 0.70 7.97
N GLY A 115 22.15 1.42 7.03
CA GLY A 115 22.59 0.88 5.74
C GLY A 115 21.46 0.58 4.74
N LYS A 116 20.22 1.00 5.03
CA LYS A 116 19.05 0.83 4.15
C LYS A 116 18.41 2.17 3.83
N ASN A 117 17.82 2.29 2.64
CA ASN A 117 16.96 3.42 2.32
C ASN A 117 15.51 3.01 2.53
N TYR A 118 14.71 3.91 3.07
CA TYR A 118 13.28 3.70 3.28
C TYR A 118 12.49 4.70 2.46
N ARG A 119 11.32 4.28 1.97
CA ARG A 119 10.38 5.18 1.29
C ARG A 119 8.98 4.97 1.83
N PHE A 120 8.31 6.08 2.08
CA PHE A 120 6.93 6.12 2.51
C PHE A 120 6.15 7.05 1.58
N THR A 121 5.28 6.46 0.77
CA THR A 121 4.52 7.19 -0.25
C THR A 121 3.03 6.95 -0.04
N VAL A 122 2.26 8.03 -0.05
CA VAL A 122 0.80 7.97 -0.12
C VAL A 122 0.35 8.56 -1.46
N PRO A 123 -0.01 7.71 -2.45
CA PRO A 123 -0.30 8.16 -3.81
C PRO A 123 -1.60 8.95 -3.94
N LYS A 124 -2.58 8.68 -3.07
CA LYS A 124 -3.86 9.39 -3.03
C LYS A 124 -4.30 9.55 -1.58
N LEU A 125 -4.23 10.78 -1.08
CA LEU A 125 -4.75 11.18 0.23
C LEU A 125 -6.28 11.24 0.19
N ASN A 126 -6.91 11.11 1.35
CA ASN A 126 -8.36 11.19 1.47
C ASN A 126 -8.94 12.57 1.09
N SER A 127 -8.16 13.64 1.28
CA SER A 127 -8.53 15.01 0.91
C SER A 127 -7.29 15.82 0.55
N GLU A 128 -7.50 16.97 -0.08
CA GLU A 128 -6.43 17.92 -0.39
C GLU A 128 -5.73 18.47 0.85
N ILE A 129 -4.42 18.66 0.73
CA ILE A 129 -3.54 19.27 1.73
C ILE A 129 -2.93 20.57 1.19
N VAL A 130 -2.40 21.39 2.08
CA VAL A 130 -1.60 22.57 1.76
C VAL A 130 -0.12 22.18 1.83
N PRO A 131 0.56 21.94 0.69
CA PRO A 131 1.95 21.46 0.68
C PRO A 131 2.90 22.43 1.40
N GLU A 132 2.71 23.73 1.20
CA GLU A 132 3.55 24.80 1.75
C GLU A 132 3.55 24.87 3.28
N LYS A 133 2.45 24.46 3.92
CA LYS A 133 2.34 24.43 5.39
C LYS A 133 2.77 23.09 5.97
N SER A 134 2.85 22.05 5.14
CA SER A 134 3.19 20.70 5.56
C SER A 134 4.68 20.63 5.89
N LYS A 135 5.04 19.82 6.90
CA LYS A 135 6.41 19.75 7.40
C LYS A 135 6.77 18.36 7.89
N VAL A 136 8.06 18.04 7.84
CA VAL A 136 8.62 16.83 8.42
C VAL A 136 9.47 17.20 9.63
N MET A 137 9.27 16.48 10.74
CA MET A 137 10.07 16.61 11.96
C MET A 137 10.68 15.25 12.28
N VAL A 138 11.98 15.23 12.50
CA VAL A 138 12.72 14.00 12.78
C VAL A 138 13.06 13.98 14.26
N LYS A 139 12.70 12.89 14.93
CA LYS A 139 13.08 12.61 16.32
C LYS A 139 13.98 11.37 16.33
N PRO A 140 14.79 11.18 17.38
CA PRO A 140 15.75 10.07 17.45
C PRO A 140 15.13 8.69 17.17
N THR A 141 13.90 8.47 17.64
CA THR A 141 13.18 7.18 17.55
C THR A 141 12.04 7.16 16.52
N ARG A 142 11.69 8.32 15.94
CA ARG A 142 10.53 8.43 15.02
C ARG A 142 10.57 9.66 14.14
N ILE A 143 9.99 9.55 12.95
CA ILE A 143 9.73 10.68 12.06
C ILE A 143 8.25 11.06 12.19
N ILE A 144 7.97 12.36 12.25
CA ILE A 144 6.63 12.93 12.34
C ILE A 144 6.39 13.79 11.10
N VAL A 145 5.48 13.36 10.24
CA VAL A 145 5.03 14.13 9.07
C VAL A 145 3.75 14.85 9.46
N THR A 146 3.75 16.18 9.43
CA THR A 146 2.55 17.00 9.67
C THR A 146 2.04 17.52 8.34
N LEU A 147 0.84 17.07 7.96
CA LEU A 147 0.11 17.55 6.78
C LEU A 147 -0.96 18.55 7.22
N PHE A 148 -1.04 19.70 6.57
CA PHE A 148 -2.12 20.66 6.80
C PHE A 148 -3.24 20.42 5.80
N LYS A 149 -4.47 20.26 6.28
CA LYS A 149 -5.63 20.03 5.42
C LYS A 149 -6.00 21.33 4.70
N ALA A 150 -6.37 21.23 3.42
CA ALA A 150 -6.87 22.37 2.65
C ALA A 150 -8.29 22.76 3.09
N SER A 151 -9.09 21.77 3.48
CA SER A 151 -10.44 21.96 4.04
C SER A 151 -10.54 21.36 5.44
N LYS A 152 -11.29 22.04 6.31
CA LYS A 152 -11.55 21.56 7.67
C LYS A 152 -12.45 20.34 7.63
N GLY A 153 -12.07 19.29 8.35
CA GLY A 153 -12.84 18.06 8.38
C GLY A 153 -12.06 16.89 8.95
N ASN A 154 -12.73 15.78 9.20
CA ASN A 154 -12.12 14.55 9.68
C ASN A 154 -11.98 13.56 8.52
N TRP A 155 -10.81 12.95 8.37
CA TRP A 155 -10.52 11.95 7.35
C TRP A 155 -10.88 10.56 7.89
N LEU A 156 -11.69 9.80 7.17
CA LEU A 156 -12.04 8.44 7.58
C LEU A 156 -10.84 7.49 7.50
N ASP A 157 -9.94 7.75 6.54
CA ASP A 157 -8.69 7.02 6.33
C ASP A 157 -7.61 8.03 5.88
N LEU A 158 -6.33 7.68 6.03
CA LEU A 158 -5.23 8.49 5.50
C LEU A 158 -5.20 8.44 3.97
N GLN A 159 -5.40 7.24 3.42
CA GLN A 159 -5.37 6.98 1.99
C GLN A 159 -6.80 6.92 1.46
N PHE A 160 -7.04 7.45 0.26
CA PHE A 160 -8.32 7.28 -0.40
C PHE A 160 -8.50 5.80 -0.77
N LYS A 161 -9.31 5.07 -0.01
CA LYS A 161 -9.78 3.74 -0.38
C LYS A 161 -11.01 3.91 -1.24
N GLU A 162 -10.85 3.64 -2.52
CA GLU A 162 -11.98 3.52 -3.43
C GLU A 162 -12.76 2.29 -3.00
N ASP A 163 -13.94 2.53 -2.42
CA ASP A 163 -14.83 1.51 -1.91
C ASP A 163 -15.40 0.74 -3.10
N LYS A 164 -14.67 -0.28 -3.58
CA LYS A 164 -15.05 -1.12 -4.74
C LYS A 164 -16.32 -1.95 -4.50
N LEU A 165 -17.00 -1.76 -3.37
CA LEU A 165 -18.20 -2.48 -2.96
C LEU A 165 -19.43 -1.58 -2.79
N LYS A 166 -19.43 -0.38 -3.40
CA LYS A 166 -20.70 0.34 -3.59
C LYS A 166 -21.32 -0.13 -4.89
N PRO A 167 -22.36 -1.00 -4.89
CA PRO A 167 -23.25 -1.05 -6.04
C PRO A 167 -23.79 0.38 -6.19
N SER A 168 -23.65 0.92 -7.39
CA SER A 168 -24.20 2.22 -7.76
C SER A 168 -25.70 2.18 -7.48
N ILE A 169 -26.13 2.64 -6.31
CA ILE A 169 -27.50 3.10 -6.14
C ILE A 169 -27.52 4.44 -6.89
N ASP A 170 -27.68 4.33 -8.21
CA ASP A 170 -28.13 5.43 -9.04
C ASP A 170 -29.43 5.91 -8.41
N LYS A 171 -29.37 7.09 -7.79
CA LYS A 171 -30.50 7.73 -7.11
C LYS A 171 -31.62 8.16 -8.06
N GLU A 172 -31.55 7.77 -9.34
CA GLU A 172 -32.56 8.05 -10.36
C GLU A 172 -33.44 6.84 -10.72
N LYS A 173 -33.10 5.62 -10.29
CA LYS A 173 -33.98 4.47 -10.53
C LYS A 173 -34.80 4.22 -9.28
N ASP A 174 -36.12 4.36 -9.44
CA ASP A 174 -37.11 4.12 -8.40
C ASP A 174 -36.73 2.92 -7.52
N PRO A 175 -36.82 3.02 -6.19
CA PRO A 175 -36.47 1.93 -5.27
C PRO A 175 -37.20 0.62 -5.61
N MET A 176 -38.36 0.70 -6.30
CA MET A 176 -39.10 -0.46 -6.79
C MET A 176 -38.44 -1.14 -8.01
N ALA A 177 -37.76 -0.38 -8.88
CA ALA A 177 -37.04 -0.90 -10.05
C ALA A 177 -35.73 -1.60 -9.65
N GLY A 178 -35.02 -1.08 -8.65
CA GLY A 178 -33.79 -1.69 -8.14
C GLY A 178 -34.03 -3.07 -7.52
N ILE A 179 -35.18 -3.26 -6.88
CA ILE A 179 -35.58 -4.56 -6.32
C ILE A 179 -35.91 -5.58 -7.43
N MET A 180 -36.54 -5.13 -8.51
CA MET A 180 -36.90 -6.00 -9.64
C MET A 180 -35.67 -6.51 -10.38
N ASP A 181 -34.65 -5.65 -10.56
CA ASP A 181 -33.39 -6.01 -11.21
C ASP A 181 -32.55 -6.97 -10.35
N LEU A 182 -32.53 -6.75 -9.02
CA LEU A 182 -31.88 -7.66 -8.07
C LEU A 182 -32.55 -9.05 -8.06
N MET A 183 -33.88 -9.12 -8.08
CA MET A 183 -34.62 -10.38 -8.15
C MET A 183 -34.43 -11.11 -9.49
N LYS A 184 -34.27 -10.36 -10.59
CA LYS A 184 -34.01 -10.92 -11.92
C LYS A 184 -32.64 -11.58 -12.00
N ASN A 185 -31.61 -10.91 -11.48
CA ASN A 185 -30.27 -11.47 -11.45
C ASN A 185 -30.19 -12.74 -10.57
N MET A 186 -30.93 -12.79 -9.45
CA MET A 186 -31.04 -14.02 -8.65
C MET A 186 -31.80 -15.16 -9.35
N TYR A 187 -32.75 -14.86 -10.23
CA TYR A 187 -33.46 -15.90 -11.02
C TYR A 187 -32.60 -16.40 -12.19
N GLU A 188 -31.76 -15.56 -12.77
CA GLU A 188 -30.88 -15.94 -13.88
C GLU A 188 -29.68 -16.76 -13.39
N GLU A 189 -29.09 -16.41 -12.24
CA GLU A 189 -27.90 -17.07 -11.68
C GLU A 189 -28.20 -18.22 -10.69
N GLY A 190 -29.41 -18.28 -10.12
CA GLY A 190 -29.77 -19.28 -9.10
C GLY A 190 -30.07 -20.67 -9.64
N ASP A 191 -29.95 -21.69 -8.77
CA ASP A 191 -30.44 -23.05 -9.05
C ASP A 191 -31.97 -23.10 -9.24
N ASP A 192 -32.49 -24.22 -9.76
CA ASP A 192 -33.92 -24.40 -10.04
C ASP A 192 -34.82 -24.29 -8.78
N GLU A 193 -34.25 -24.45 -7.59
CA GLU A 193 -34.97 -24.41 -6.31
C GLU A 193 -35.15 -22.95 -5.81
N MET A 194 -34.12 -22.12 -5.96
CA MET A 194 -34.21 -20.68 -5.74
C MET A 194 -35.15 -20.01 -6.75
N LYS A 195 -35.13 -20.41 -8.02
CA LYS A 195 -36.05 -19.91 -9.05
C LYS A 195 -37.51 -20.15 -8.70
N LYS A 196 -37.84 -21.36 -8.21
CA LYS A 196 -39.20 -21.68 -7.75
C LYS A 196 -39.61 -20.83 -6.56
N THR A 197 -38.70 -20.60 -5.62
CA THR A 197 -39.00 -19.83 -4.40
C THR A 197 -39.27 -18.36 -4.71
N ILE A 198 -38.48 -17.75 -5.60
CA ILE A 198 -38.69 -16.36 -6.05
C ILE A 198 -39.99 -16.25 -6.86
N ALA A 199 -40.26 -17.19 -7.77
CA ALA A 199 -41.51 -17.21 -8.54
C ALA A 199 -42.75 -17.34 -7.64
N LYS A 200 -42.66 -18.16 -6.59
CA LYS A 200 -43.71 -18.31 -5.58
C LYS A 200 -43.93 -17.01 -4.81
N ALA A 201 -42.86 -16.39 -4.31
CA ALA A 201 -42.93 -15.12 -3.58
C ALA A 201 -43.52 -13.99 -4.44
N TRP A 202 -43.19 -13.92 -5.73
CA TRP A 202 -43.74 -12.92 -6.65
C TRP A 202 -45.23 -13.12 -6.92
N THR A 203 -45.67 -14.39 -7.03
CA THR A 203 -47.08 -14.76 -7.19
C THR A 203 -47.89 -14.46 -5.92
N ASP A 204 -47.32 -14.75 -4.74
CA ASP A 204 -47.97 -14.50 -3.45
C ASP A 204 -48.09 -12.99 -3.16
N ALA A 205 -47.05 -12.21 -3.48
CA ALA A 205 -47.08 -10.75 -3.36
C ALA A 205 -48.11 -10.09 -4.29
N ARG A 206 -48.28 -10.61 -5.52
CA ARG A 206 -49.23 -10.06 -6.50
C ARG A 206 -50.68 -10.49 -6.25
N SER A 207 -50.88 -11.64 -5.61
CA SER A 207 -52.20 -12.15 -5.25
C SER A 207 -52.74 -11.61 -3.92
N GLY A 208 -51.99 -10.75 -3.23
CA GLY A 208 -52.41 -10.13 -1.96
C GLY A 208 -52.55 -11.12 -0.79
N LYS A 209 -52.05 -12.34 -0.95
CA LYS A 209 -52.00 -13.33 0.13
C LYS A 209 -50.70 -13.14 0.90
N THR A 210 -50.69 -12.20 1.84
CA THR A 210 -49.68 -12.18 2.90
C THR A 210 -49.89 -13.40 3.79
N ALA A 211 -49.21 -14.50 3.48
CA ALA A 211 -49.01 -15.57 4.44
C ALA A 211 -48.12 -15.01 5.56
N ASP A 212 -48.73 -14.67 6.69
CA ASP A 212 -48.06 -14.23 7.90
C ASP A 212 -47.08 -15.34 8.40
N PRO A 213 -45.76 -15.11 8.38
CA PRO A 213 -44.79 -16.13 8.78
C PRO A 213 -44.76 -16.39 10.30
N LEU A 214 -45.54 -15.67 11.11
CA LEU A 214 -45.51 -15.76 12.58
C LEU A 214 -46.66 -16.56 13.22
N LYS A 215 -47.53 -17.20 12.44
CA LYS A 215 -48.66 -17.99 13.00
C LYS A 215 -48.30 -19.42 13.48
N GLY A 216 -47.01 -19.70 13.69
CA GLY A 216 -46.52 -21.01 14.16
C GLY A 216 -46.01 -21.05 15.60
N TYR A 217 -45.94 -19.91 16.30
CA TYR A 217 -45.53 -19.85 17.71
C TYR A 217 -46.69 -19.38 18.58
N ARG A 218 -47.66 -20.26 18.82
CA ARG A 218 -48.51 -20.20 20.01
C ARG A 218 -49.03 -21.58 20.38
#